data_AF-B3S4F1-F1
#
_entry.id   AF-B3S4F1-F1
#
_cell.length_a   1.000
_cell.length_b   1.000
_cell.length_c   1.000
_cell.angle_alpha   90.00
_cell.angle_beta   90.00
_cell.angle_gamma   90.00
#
_symmetry.space_group_name_H-M   'P 1'
#
loop_
_entity.id
_entity.type
_entity.pdbx_description
1 polymer ?
#
loop_
_entity_poly.entity_id
_entity_poly.type
_entity_poly.pdbx_seq_one_letter_code
_entity_poly.pdbx_strand_id
1 'polypeptide(L)'
;TIYSSDPYKVAKMIKTFMQQHSVSQREVVESTSLNQSHLSQHLNRGTAMKTRKRSALYLWYVKRIIDIEDDTTVNLTIDDLPSSPPSPKRQRRSRFKWGSASKRILYDSYANNTNPSKEERDMLVDACNHAECVQRGLLPNHESALGSSLVTEVRVYNWFANRRKEDTFKIKYRNSKYEEYNNNSPNHTFK
;
A
#
# COMPACT_ATOMS: atom_id res chain seq x y z
N THR A 1 28.22 -0.94 8.08
CA THR A 1 27.34 -2.08 7.78
C THR A 1 26.04 -1.94 8.55
N ILE A 2 24.88 -2.25 7.95
CA ILE A 2 23.54 -2.04 8.56
C ILE A 2 23.40 -2.70 9.94
N TYR A 3 24.15 -3.78 10.19
CA TYR A 3 24.23 -4.50 11.46
C TYR A 3 24.84 -3.70 12.63
N SER A 4 25.59 -2.62 12.36
CA SER A 4 26.19 -1.73 13.38
C SER A 4 25.35 -0.49 13.67
N SER A 5 24.25 -0.29 12.94
CA SER A 5 23.38 0.89 13.08
C SER A 5 22.36 0.71 14.21
N ASP A 6 21.89 1.83 14.78
CA ASP A 6 20.83 1.83 15.80
C ASP A 6 19.62 1.02 15.29
N PRO A 7 19.19 -0.03 16.01
CA PRO A 7 18.08 -0.90 15.59
C PRO A 7 16.79 -0.14 15.31
N TYR A 8 16.55 0.97 16.02
CA TYR A 8 15.38 1.81 15.80
C TYR A 8 15.46 2.61 14.50
N LYS A 9 16.65 3.13 14.16
CA LYS A 9 16.88 3.80 12.86
C LYS A 9 16.67 2.84 11.70
N VAL A 10 17.22 1.61 11.80
CA VAL A 10 17.04 0.59 10.76
C VAL A 10 15.56 0.18 10.64
N ALA A 11 14.84 0.04 11.75
CA ALA A 11 13.40 -0.26 11.72
C ALA A 11 12.59 0.85 11.00
N LYS A 12 12.94 2.12 11.21
CA LYS A 12 12.33 3.24 10.47
C LYS A 12 12.63 3.18 8.98
N MET A 13 13.88 2.94 8.60
CA MET A 13 14.27 2.81 7.19
C MET A 13 13.48 1.70 6.49
N ILE A 14 13.41 0.51 7.10
CA ILE A 14 12.65 -0.63 6.57
C ILE A 14 11.16 -0.29 6.46
N LYS A 15 10.59 0.38 7.47
CA LYS A 15 9.18 0.80 7.43
C LYS A 15 8.92 1.77 6.29
N THR A 16 9.77 2.78 6.10
CA THR A 16 9.63 3.75 5.01
C THR A 16 9.73 3.05 3.66
N PHE A 17 10.72 2.18 3.48
CA PHE A 17 10.86 1.35 2.27
C PHE A 17 9.59 0.52 2.01
N MET A 18 9.06 -0.16 3.01
CA MET A 18 7.84 -0.94 2.86
C MET A 18 6.65 -0.07 2.44
N GLN A 19 6.56 1.16 2.93
CA GLN A 19 5.52 2.12 2.54
C GLN A 19 5.70 2.62 1.10
N GLN A 20 6.93 2.88 0.68
CA GLN A 20 7.26 3.36 -0.67
C GLN A 20 7.00 2.29 -1.73
N HIS A 21 7.37 1.04 -1.46
CA HIS A 21 7.20 -0.07 -2.41
C HIS A 21 5.88 -0.85 -2.20
N SER A 22 4.95 -0.30 -1.39
CA SER A 22 3.66 -0.94 -1.05
C SER A 22 3.77 -2.37 -0.51
N VAL A 23 4.89 -2.71 0.12
CA VAL A 23 5.16 -4.03 0.69
C VAL A 23 4.35 -4.24 1.97
N SER A 24 3.63 -5.36 2.03
CA SER A 24 2.81 -5.68 3.20
C SER A 24 3.64 -6.31 4.32
N GLN A 25 3.33 -6.02 5.59
CA GLN A 25 3.94 -6.73 6.73
C GLN A 25 3.76 -8.24 6.66
N ARG A 26 2.65 -8.71 6.05
CA ARG A 26 2.38 -10.13 5.85
C ARG A 26 3.43 -10.77 4.95
N GLU A 27 3.80 -10.09 3.86
CA GLU A 27 4.82 -10.56 2.94
C GLU A 27 6.17 -10.74 3.66
N VAL A 28 6.54 -9.76 4.49
CA VAL A 28 7.76 -9.85 5.32
C VAL A 28 7.69 -11.04 6.27
N VAL A 29 6.54 -11.25 6.92
CA VAL A 29 6.32 -12.37 7.84
C VAL A 29 6.43 -13.72 7.13
N GLU A 30 5.83 -13.85 5.94
CA GLU A 30 5.86 -15.08 5.15
C GLU A 30 7.29 -15.42 4.69
N SER A 31 8.12 -14.41 4.35
CA SER A 31 9.52 -14.63 3.95
C SER A 31 10.47 -14.84 5.12
N THR A 32 10.26 -14.15 6.25
CA THR A 32 11.21 -14.15 7.39
C THR A 32 10.81 -15.11 8.50
N SER A 33 9.60 -15.66 8.46
CA SER A 33 9.00 -16.46 9.55
C SER A 33 8.97 -15.73 10.91
N LEU A 34 8.97 -14.39 10.90
CA LEU A 34 8.85 -13.58 12.12
C LEU A 34 7.41 -13.55 12.62
N ASN A 35 7.24 -13.35 13.93
CA ASN A 35 5.91 -13.14 14.48
C ASN A 35 5.34 -11.80 14.01
N GLN A 36 4.12 -11.82 13.46
CA GLN A 36 3.48 -10.63 12.87
C GLN A 36 3.28 -9.49 13.87
N SER A 37 2.80 -9.79 15.07
CA SER A 37 2.56 -8.79 16.11
C SER A 37 3.89 -8.17 16.58
N HIS A 38 4.89 -9.02 16.85
CA HIS A 38 6.21 -8.56 17.28
C HIS A 38 6.92 -7.73 16.21
N LEU A 39 6.82 -8.13 14.93
CA LEU A 39 7.34 -7.34 13.80
C LEU A 39 6.64 -5.99 13.72
N SER A 40 5.31 -5.95 13.85
CA SER A 40 4.57 -4.69 13.80
C SER A 40 4.95 -3.75 14.95
N GLN A 41 5.08 -4.27 16.17
CA GLN A 41 5.53 -3.50 17.33
C GLN A 41 6.96 -2.97 17.14
N HIS A 42 7.86 -3.77 16.58
CA HIS A 42 9.23 -3.33 16.31
C HIS A 42 9.27 -2.21 15.28
N LEU A 43 8.53 -2.33 14.17
CA LEU A 43 8.51 -1.34 13.08
C LEU A 43 7.77 -0.05 13.47
N ASN A 44 6.70 -0.13 14.28
CA ASN A 44 5.87 1.03 14.61
C ASN A 44 6.20 1.68 15.96
N ARG A 45 6.56 0.87 16.96
CA ARG A 45 6.77 1.32 18.35
C ARG A 45 8.22 1.20 18.80
N GLY A 46 9.11 0.64 17.98
CA GLY A 46 10.53 0.48 18.32
C GLY A 46 10.80 -0.57 19.40
N THR A 47 9.87 -1.49 19.65
CA THR A 47 10.09 -2.54 20.67
C THR A 47 11.34 -3.34 20.35
N ALA A 48 12.13 -3.66 21.37
CA ALA A 48 13.36 -4.41 21.20
C ALA A 48 13.12 -5.76 20.50
N MET A 49 14.01 -6.11 19.57
CA MET A 49 13.98 -7.36 18.83
C MET A 49 15.34 -8.06 18.98
N LYS A 50 15.32 -9.38 19.24
CA LYS A 50 16.53 -10.19 19.40
C LYS A 50 17.39 -10.13 18.13
N THR A 51 18.72 -10.17 18.29
CA THR A 51 19.69 -10.10 17.18
C THR A 51 19.39 -11.09 16.07
N ARG A 52 19.15 -12.37 16.37
CA ARG A 52 18.78 -13.39 15.36
C ARG A 52 17.57 -13.00 14.50
N LYS A 53 16.52 -12.44 15.13
CA LYS A 53 15.31 -12.00 14.43
C LYS A 53 15.56 -10.73 13.60
N ARG A 54 16.35 -9.80 14.13
CA ARG A 54 16.79 -8.60 13.39
C ARG A 54 17.62 -8.98 12.16
N SER A 55 18.54 -9.94 12.30
CA SER A 55 19.36 -10.39 11.17
C SER A 55 18.52 -10.97 10.03
N ALA A 56 17.47 -11.74 10.35
CA ALA A 56 16.53 -12.24 9.33
C ALA A 56 15.78 -11.11 8.63
N LEU A 57 15.32 -10.10 9.39
CA LEU A 57 14.64 -8.92 8.83
C LEU A 57 15.58 -8.09 7.94
N TYR A 58 16.84 -7.91 8.36
CA TYR A 58 17.83 -7.12 7.63
C TYR A 58 18.26 -7.82 6.34
N LEU A 59 18.47 -9.13 6.39
CA LEU A 59 18.78 -9.93 5.22
C LEU A 59 17.63 -9.89 4.20
N TRP A 60 16.39 -10.01 4.68
CA TRP A 60 15.21 -9.84 3.82
C TRP A 60 15.17 -8.45 3.17
N TYR A 61 15.45 -7.40 3.94
CA TYR A 61 15.43 -6.03 3.42
C TYR A 61 16.47 -5.82 2.32
N VAL A 62 17.72 -6.26 2.53
CA VAL A 62 18.79 -6.14 1.53
C VAL A 62 18.47 -6.97 0.29
N LYS A 63 18.01 -8.21 0.45
CA LYS A 63 17.58 -9.06 -0.67
C LYS A 63 16.46 -8.38 -1.46
N ARG A 64 15.48 -7.80 -0.77
CA ARG A 64 14.34 -7.13 -1.41
C ARG A 64 14.74 -5.87 -2.18
N ILE A 65 15.74 -5.12 -1.72
CA ILE A 65 16.29 -4.00 -2.49
C ILE A 65 16.89 -4.51 -3.80
N ILE A 66 17.72 -5.55 -3.72
CA ILE A 66 18.36 -6.15 -4.90
C ILE A 66 17.31 -6.67 -5.88
N ASP A 67 16.31 -7.42 -5.40
CA ASP A 67 15.23 -7.94 -6.25
C ASP A 67 14.47 -6.81 -6.97
N ILE A 68 14.26 -5.66 -6.32
CA ILE A 68 13.60 -4.50 -6.92
C ILE A 68 14.51 -3.81 -7.95
N GLU A 69 15.80 -3.67 -7.65
CA GLU A 69 16.77 -3.12 -8.60
C GLU A 69 16.90 -4.02 -9.84
N ASP A 70 16.92 -5.34 -9.65
CA ASP A 70 16.99 -6.31 -10.74
C ASP A 70 15.74 -6.25 -11.63
N ASP A 71 14.53 -6.21 -11.04
CA ASP A 71 13.27 -6.01 -11.77
C ASP A 71 13.27 -4.70 -12.63
N THR A 72 14.08 -3.70 -12.26
CA THR A 72 14.24 -2.48 -13.07
C THR A 72 15.23 -2.63 -14.22
N THR A 73 16.16 -3.59 -14.17
CA THR A 73 17.22 -3.80 -15.16
C THR A 73 16.99 -5.03 -16.08
N VAL A 74 16.28 -6.06 -15.65
CA VAL A 74 16.20 -7.37 -16.36
C VAL A 74 15.01 -7.57 -17.30
N ASN A 75 14.21 -6.54 -17.60
CA ASN A 75 13.19 -6.66 -18.66
C ASN A 75 13.65 -6.19 -20.05
N LEU A 76 14.96 -6.06 -20.27
CA LEU A 76 15.55 -5.97 -21.60
C LEU A 76 16.45 -7.20 -21.78
N THR A 77 15.98 -8.13 -22.62
CA THR A 77 16.61 -9.40 -23.05
C THR A 77 16.39 -10.60 -22.14
N ILE A 78 15.69 -11.63 -22.66
CA ILE A 78 16.14 -13.03 -22.83
C ILE A 78 14.88 -13.85 -23.20
N ASP A 79 14.61 -13.93 -24.50
CA ASP A 79 14.18 -15.19 -25.10
C ASP A 79 15.47 -16.03 -25.26
N ASP A 80 15.36 -17.35 -25.03
CA ASP A 80 16.43 -18.37 -25.10
C ASP A 80 17.42 -18.51 -23.92
N LEU A 81 17.03 -19.25 -22.88
CA LEU A 81 17.86 -20.35 -22.35
C LEU A 81 17.03 -21.37 -21.50
N PRO A 82 17.21 -22.69 -21.67
CA PRO A 82 16.48 -23.71 -20.91
C PRO A 82 17.26 -24.12 -19.65
N SER A 83 16.68 -23.88 -18.47
CA SER A 83 16.76 -24.77 -17.28
C SER A 83 16.23 -24.04 -16.04
N SER A 84 15.00 -24.33 -15.64
CA SER A 84 14.46 -23.87 -14.34
C SER A 84 14.36 -25.06 -13.37
N PRO A 85 15.05 -25.04 -12.21
CA PRO A 85 14.80 -25.99 -11.13
C PRO A 85 13.39 -25.78 -10.52
N PRO A 86 12.87 -26.75 -9.74
CA PRO A 86 11.45 -26.82 -9.40
C PRO A 86 10.96 -25.56 -8.69
N SER A 87 9.89 -25.01 -9.25
CA SER A 87 9.18 -23.82 -8.79
C SER A 87 9.00 -23.78 -7.26
N PRO A 88 9.44 -22.70 -6.57
CA PRO A 88 9.15 -22.54 -5.16
C PRO A 88 7.64 -22.39 -4.96
N LYS A 89 7.13 -23.07 -3.93
CA LYS A 89 5.71 -23.14 -3.52
C LYS A 89 4.96 -21.85 -3.85
N ARG A 90 3.91 -21.93 -4.69
CA ARG A 90 3.04 -20.83 -5.15
C ARG A 90 2.94 -19.71 -4.10
N GLN A 91 3.80 -18.71 -4.23
CA GLN A 91 3.78 -17.54 -3.37
C GLN A 91 2.48 -16.83 -3.70
N ARG A 92 1.58 -16.73 -2.71
CA ARG A 92 0.27 -16.11 -2.93
C ARG A 92 0.52 -14.69 -3.44
N ARG A 93 0.02 -14.40 -4.65
CA ARG A 93 0.16 -13.07 -5.30
C ARG A 93 -0.20 -11.98 -4.30
N SER A 94 0.72 -11.04 -4.09
CA SER A 94 0.58 -9.97 -3.11
C SER A 94 -0.71 -9.18 -3.38
N ARG A 95 -1.48 -8.90 -2.33
CA ARG A 95 -2.77 -8.21 -2.44
C ARG A 95 -2.53 -6.73 -2.70
N PHE A 96 -3.16 -6.19 -3.73
CA PHE A 96 -3.09 -4.78 -4.09
C PHE A 96 -3.35 -3.84 -2.90
N LYS A 97 -2.55 -2.78 -2.84
CA LYS A 97 -2.71 -1.68 -1.91
C LYS A 97 -2.50 -0.36 -2.63
N TRP A 98 -3.40 0.57 -2.35
CA TRP A 98 -3.27 1.95 -2.78
C TRP A 98 -2.07 2.62 -2.07
N GLY A 99 -1.06 3.01 -2.86
CA GLY A 99 0.06 3.83 -2.41
C GLY A 99 -0.37 5.24 -2.03
N SER A 100 0.54 5.99 -1.39
CA SER A 100 0.27 7.35 -0.93
C SER A 100 0.09 8.33 -2.09
N ALA A 101 0.89 8.19 -3.15
CA ALA A 101 0.79 9.02 -4.35
C ALA A 101 -0.57 8.82 -5.04
N SER A 102 -0.94 7.57 -5.33
CA SER A 102 -2.24 7.26 -5.93
C SER A 102 -3.41 7.79 -5.09
N LYS A 103 -3.36 7.61 -3.77
CA LYS A 103 -4.45 8.08 -2.88
C LYS A 103 -4.66 9.58 -2.99
N ARG A 104 -3.59 10.37 -3.03
CA ARG A 104 -3.67 11.83 -3.12
C ARG A 104 -4.45 12.24 -4.38
N ILE A 105 -4.06 11.70 -5.54
CA ILE A 105 -4.72 11.96 -6.82
C ILE A 105 -6.20 11.57 -6.77
N LEU A 106 -6.52 10.40 -6.22
CA LEU A 106 -7.90 9.94 -6.11
C LEU A 106 -8.76 10.83 -5.20
N TYR A 107 -8.20 11.30 -4.07
CA TYR A 107 -8.92 12.23 -3.19
C TYR A 107 -9.15 13.58 -3.85
N ASP A 108 -8.12 14.13 -4.51
CA ASP A 108 -8.19 15.41 -5.19
C ASP A 108 -9.25 15.36 -6.32
N SER A 109 -9.27 14.27 -7.09
CA SER A 109 -10.29 14.04 -8.11
C SER A 109 -11.70 13.85 -7.52
N TYR A 110 -11.84 13.09 -6.44
CA TYR A 110 -13.12 12.84 -5.78
C TYR A 110 -13.77 14.11 -5.23
N ALA A 111 -12.96 15.07 -4.76
CA ALA A 111 -13.44 16.36 -4.29
C ALA A 111 -14.14 17.16 -5.41
N ASN A 112 -13.71 16.98 -6.66
CA ASN A 112 -14.28 17.64 -7.83
C ASN A 112 -15.43 16.83 -8.46
N ASN A 113 -15.26 15.51 -8.59
CA ASN A 113 -16.25 14.63 -9.21
C ASN A 113 -16.33 13.29 -8.47
N THR A 114 -17.47 12.99 -7.85
CA THR A 114 -17.67 11.75 -7.08
C THR A 114 -18.08 10.55 -7.94
N ASN A 115 -18.40 10.77 -9.22
CA ASN A 115 -18.83 9.73 -10.15
C ASN A 115 -18.15 9.90 -11.54
N PRO A 116 -16.83 9.64 -11.62
CA PRO A 116 -16.08 9.80 -12.86
C PRO A 116 -16.56 8.83 -13.95
N SER A 117 -16.58 9.30 -15.19
CA SER A 117 -16.83 8.51 -16.39
C SER A 117 -15.75 7.45 -16.61
N LYS A 118 -15.95 6.51 -17.53
CA LYS A 118 -14.91 5.51 -17.85
C LYS A 118 -13.61 6.18 -18.31
N GLU A 119 -13.71 7.19 -19.17
CA GLU A 119 -12.57 7.95 -19.68
C GLU A 119 -11.84 8.70 -18.55
N GLU A 120 -12.58 9.35 -17.66
CA GLU A 120 -11.97 10.00 -16.48
C GLU A 120 -11.28 8.98 -15.57
N ARG A 121 -11.84 7.78 -15.42
CA ARG A 121 -11.19 6.70 -14.66
C ARG A 121 -9.93 6.21 -15.34
N ASP A 122 -9.93 6.06 -16.67
CA ASP A 122 -8.74 5.66 -17.43
C ASP A 122 -7.63 6.72 -17.26
N MET A 123 -7.94 8.02 -17.32
CA MET A 123 -6.97 9.08 -17.01
C MET A 123 -6.42 9.01 -15.57
N LEU A 124 -7.27 8.66 -14.59
CA LEU A 124 -6.83 8.49 -13.21
C LEU A 124 -5.94 7.25 -13.03
N VAL A 125 -6.14 6.20 -13.81
CA VAL A 125 -5.26 5.03 -13.81
C VAL A 125 -3.86 5.45 -14.23
N ASP A 126 -3.74 6.11 -15.37
CA ASP A 126 -2.46 6.57 -15.91
C ASP A 126 -1.77 7.53 -14.93
N ALA A 127 -2.51 8.51 -14.41
CA ALA A 127 -1.98 9.45 -13.43
C ALA A 127 -1.49 8.76 -12.14
N CYS A 128 -2.24 7.77 -11.64
CA CYS A 128 -1.84 7.02 -10.45
C CYS A 128 -0.61 6.15 -10.71
N ASN A 129 -0.59 5.39 -11.81
CA ASN A 129 0.54 4.53 -12.16
C ASN A 129 1.81 5.34 -12.37
N HIS A 130 1.72 6.44 -13.12
CA HIS A 130 2.82 7.37 -13.30
C HIS A 130 3.34 7.90 -11.96
N ALA A 131 2.45 8.34 -11.07
CA ALA A 131 2.86 8.85 -9.76
C ALA A 131 3.49 7.77 -8.85
N GLU A 132 3.02 6.51 -8.92
CA GLU A 132 3.65 5.39 -8.21
C GLU A 132 5.01 5.01 -8.79
N CYS A 133 5.18 5.07 -10.12
CA CYS A 133 6.46 4.88 -10.79
C CYS A 133 7.47 5.92 -10.30
N VAL A 134 7.09 7.20 -10.34
CA VAL A 134 7.93 8.31 -9.85
C VAL A 134 8.28 8.13 -8.37
N GLN A 135 7.31 7.77 -7.53
CA GLN A 135 7.55 7.55 -6.09
C GLN A 135 8.54 6.39 -5.83
N ARG A 136 8.62 5.42 -6.74
CA ARG A 136 9.53 4.26 -6.67
C ARG A 136 10.83 4.43 -7.43
N GLY A 137 11.04 5.55 -8.11
CA GLY A 137 12.20 5.79 -8.96
C GLY A 137 12.19 4.96 -10.26
N LEU A 138 11.02 4.47 -10.69
CA LEU A 138 10.84 3.74 -11.94
C LEU A 138 10.68 4.71 -13.11
N LEU A 139 11.12 4.31 -14.30
CA LEU A 139 10.89 5.07 -15.52
C LEU A 139 9.39 5.11 -15.87
N PRO A 140 8.87 6.21 -16.46
CA PRO A 140 7.45 6.39 -16.75
C PRO A 140 6.79 5.26 -17.56
N ASN A 141 7.56 4.55 -18.40
CA ASN A 141 7.05 3.49 -19.28
C ASN A 141 7.09 2.08 -18.65
N HIS A 142 7.49 1.95 -17.38
CA HIS A 142 7.64 0.67 -16.69
C HIS A 142 6.51 0.40 -15.70
N GLU A 143 5.27 0.77 -16.02
CA GLU A 143 4.10 0.53 -15.15
C GLU A 143 3.91 -0.96 -14.82
N SER A 144 4.26 -1.86 -15.76
CA SER A 144 4.26 -3.30 -15.54
C SER A 144 5.15 -3.74 -14.36
N ALA A 145 6.21 -2.98 -14.05
CA ALA A 145 7.09 -3.23 -12.90
C ALA A 145 6.41 -2.91 -11.55
N LEU A 146 5.27 -2.22 -11.54
CA LEU A 146 4.45 -2.05 -10.33
C LEU A 146 3.85 -3.39 -9.86
N GLY A 147 3.70 -4.36 -10.78
CA GLY A 147 3.25 -5.72 -10.51
C GLY A 147 1.97 -5.77 -9.69
N SER A 148 2.04 -6.30 -8.47
CA SER A 148 0.89 -6.37 -7.55
C SER A 148 0.27 -5.00 -7.18
N SER A 149 1.03 -3.92 -7.35
CA SER A 149 0.62 -2.53 -7.07
C SER A 149 0.08 -1.77 -8.28
N LEU A 150 0.01 -2.38 -9.46
CA LEU A 150 -0.48 -1.73 -10.68
C LEU A 150 -1.92 -1.22 -10.51
N VAL A 151 -2.20 0.03 -10.78
CA VAL A 151 -3.55 0.59 -10.78
C VAL A 151 -4.25 0.20 -12.08
N THR A 152 -5.53 -0.16 -11.98
CA THR A 152 -6.38 -0.53 -13.13
C THR A 152 -7.73 0.18 -13.03
N GLU A 153 -8.43 0.31 -14.16
CA GLU A 153 -9.73 0.98 -14.23
C GLU A 153 -10.71 0.42 -13.20
N VAL A 154 -10.81 -0.91 -13.11
CA VAL A 154 -11.67 -1.61 -12.15
C VAL A 154 -11.32 -1.26 -10.71
N ARG A 155 -10.03 -1.06 -10.39
CA ARG A 155 -9.59 -0.66 -9.04
C ARG A 155 -10.04 0.77 -8.75
N VAL A 156 -9.83 1.70 -9.68
CA VAL A 156 -10.28 3.09 -9.56
C VAL A 156 -11.80 3.14 -9.39
N TYR A 157 -12.56 2.47 -10.26
CA TYR A 157 -14.02 2.37 -10.14
C TYR A 157 -14.46 1.90 -8.74
N ASN A 158 -13.87 0.82 -8.24
CA ASN A 158 -14.20 0.28 -6.92
C ASN A 158 -13.82 1.25 -5.79
N TRP A 159 -12.74 2.02 -5.94
CA TRP A 159 -12.36 3.03 -4.96
C TRP A 159 -13.44 4.12 -4.85
N PHE A 160 -13.91 4.66 -5.97
CA PHE A 160 -14.99 5.66 -6.01
C PHE A 160 -16.31 5.10 -5.47
N ALA A 161 -16.66 3.87 -5.88
CA ALA A 161 -17.87 3.20 -5.39
C ALA A 161 -17.86 3.00 -3.87
N ASN A 162 -16.72 2.59 -3.31
CA ASN A 162 -16.58 2.43 -1.85
C ASN A 162 -16.60 3.78 -1.14
N ARG A 163 -16.01 4.84 -1.71
CA ARG A 163 -16.01 6.16 -1.10
C ARG A 163 -17.41 6.78 -1.02
N ARG A 164 -18.21 6.66 -2.09
CA ARG A 164 -19.62 7.10 -2.08
C ARG A 164 -20.46 6.36 -1.04
N LYS A 165 -20.20 5.05 -0.87
CA LYS A 165 -20.82 4.26 0.20
C LYS A 165 -20.43 4.80 1.58
N GLU A 166 -19.15 5.03 1.84
CA GLU A 166 -18.66 5.60 3.10
C GLU A 166 -19.32 6.95 3.42
N ASP A 167 -19.44 7.85 2.45
CA ASP A 167 -20.07 9.15 2.66
C ASP A 167 -21.57 9.02 2.95
N THR A 168 -22.24 8.10 2.26
CA THR A 168 -23.64 7.76 2.56
C THR A 168 -23.79 7.24 3.98
N PHE A 169 -22.89 6.35 4.43
CA PHE A 169 -22.90 5.86 5.81
C PHE A 169 -22.64 6.97 6.84
N LYS A 170 -21.69 7.89 6.56
CA LYS A 170 -21.40 9.04 7.44
C LYS A 170 -22.59 9.99 7.56
N ILE A 171 -23.28 10.29 6.45
CA ILE A 171 -24.47 11.15 6.46
C ILE A 171 -25.58 10.48 7.27
N LYS A 172 -25.84 9.19 7.04
CA LYS A 172 -26.84 8.43 7.80
C LYS A 172 -26.53 8.40 9.30
N TYR A 173 -25.27 8.16 9.67
CA TYR A 173 -24.82 8.17 11.06
C TYR A 173 -24.95 9.55 11.72
N ARG A 174 -24.63 10.61 10.98
CA ARG A 174 -24.80 11.99 11.46
C ARG A 174 -26.26 12.33 11.64
N ASN A 175 -27.13 11.97 10.71
CA ASN A 175 -28.56 12.19 10.82
C ASN A 175 -29.16 11.41 11.98
N SER A 176 -28.78 10.15 12.21
CA SER A 176 -29.26 9.39 13.38
C SER A 176 -28.87 10.04 14.70
N LYS A 177 -27.67 10.62 14.79
CA LYS A 177 -27.23 11.40 15.96
C LYS A 177 -28.02 12.70 16.14
N TYR A 178 -28.33 13.41 15.05
CA TYR A 178 -29.18 14.60 15.12
C TYR A 178 -30.60 14.27 15.56
N GLU A 179 -31.19 13.20 15.05
CA GLU A 179 -32.52 12.71 15.49
C GLU A 179 -32.51 12.33 16.98
N GLU A 180 -31.48 11.65 17.46
CA GLU A 180 -31.32 11.32 18.88
C GLU A 180 -31.19 12.58 19.75
N TYR A 181 -30.48 13.61 19.28
CA TYR A 181 -30.39 14.91 19.97
C TYR A 181 -31.73 15.65 19.97
N ASN A 182 -32.45 15.65 18.86
CA ASN A 182 -33.70 16.39 18.71
C ASN A 182 -34.84 15.76 19.52
N ASN A 183 -34.89 14.43 19.56
CA ASN A 183 -35.87 13.68 20.37
C ASN A 183 -35.60 13.78 21.87
N ASN A 184 -34.36 14.07 22.28
CA ASN A 184 -33.99 14.30 23.69
C ASN A 184 -33.95 15.80 24.07
N SER A 185 -34.36 16.71 23.17
CA SER A 185 -34.41 18.13 23.48
C SER A 185 -35.70 18.44 24.25
N PRO A 186 -35.63 19.02 25.47
CA PRO A 186 -36.83 19.38 26.21
C PRO A 186 -37.55 20.49 25.45
N ASN A 187 -38.81 20.25 25.07
CA ASN A 187 -39.68 21.22 24.42
C ASN A 187 -39.56 22.60 25.10
N HIS A 188 -38.94 23.57 24.42
CA HIS A 188 -38.95 24.94 24.88
C HIS A 188 -40.35 25.51 24.60
N THR A 189 -41.27 25.26 25.52
CA THR A 189 -42.57 25.94 25.54
C THR A 189 -42.30 27.37 26.02
N PHE A 190 -42.26 28.32 25.09
CA PHE A 190 -42.35 29.74 25.44
C PHE A 190 -43.77 30.00 25.97
N LYS A 191 -43.86 30.37 27.24
CA LYS A 191 -45.00 31.09 27.82
C LYS A 191 -44.68 32.57 27.82
#